data_AF-A0A3B9G9H0-F1
#
_entry.id   AF-A0A3B9G9H0-F1
#
_cell.length_a   1.000
_cell.length_b   1.000
_cell.length_c   1.000
_cell.angle_alpha   90.00
_cell.angle_beta   90.00
_cell.angle_gamma   90.00
#
_symmetry.space_group_name_H-M   'P 1'
#
loop_
_entity.id
_entity.type
_entity.pdbx_description
1 polymer ?
#
loop_
_entity_poly.entity_id
_entity_poly.type
_entity_poly.pdbx_seq_one_letter_code
_entity_poly.pdbx_strand_id
1 'polypeptide(L)' 'MNSVVMDECTIDGLVTGHLACRGLLALKKKATLTGNIKVGRLTVADGAKHTGQIQMGGF' A
#
# COMPACT_ATOMS: atom_id res chain seq x y z
N MET A 1 17.77 -0.73 -7.67
CA MET A 1 16.42 -0.28 -7.30
C MET A 1 15.70 -1.46 -6.67
N ASN A 2 15.50 -1.45 -5.35
CA ASN A 2 14.80 -2.53 -4.64
C ASN A 2 13.32 -2.18 -4.56
N SER A 3 12.51 -2.73 -5.46
CA SER A 3 11.05 -2.68 -5.37
C SER A 3 10.61 -3.90 -4.58
N VAL A 4 10.03 -3.70 -3.40
CA VAL A 4 9.47 -4.80 -2.61
C VAL A 4 8.17 -5.24 -3.30
N VAL A 5 8.18 -6.46 -3.85
CA VAL A 5 7.03 -7.10 -4.48
C VAL A 5 6.47 -8.14 -3.52
N MET A 6 5.19 -8.02 -3.20
CA MET A 6 4.49 -8.94 -2.30
C MET A 6 3.09 -9.26 -2.84
N ASP A 7 2.53 -10.39 -2.46
CA ASP A 7 1.17 -10.76 -2.86
C ASP A 7 0.17 -10.10 -1.91
N GLU A 8 0.33 -10.33 -0.61
CA GLU A 8 -0.51 -9.76 0.44
C GLU A 8 0.32 -8.94 1.43
N CYS A 9 -0.19 -7.79 1.85
CA CYS A 9 0.48 -6.94 2.84
C CYS A 9 -0.54 -6.25 3.73
N THR A 10 -0.26 -6.23 5.03
CA THR A 10 -1.06 -5.49 6.01
C THR A 10 -0.19 -4.43 6.68
N ILE A 11 -0.68 -3.19 6.70
CA ILE A 11 0.01 -2.05 7.29
C ILE A 11 -0.76 -1.60 8.52
N ASP A 12 -0.06 -1.50 9.66
CA ASP A 12 -0.59 -1.02 10.94
C ASP A 12 0.29 0.08 11.53
N GLY A 13 0.81 0.96 10.68
CA GLY A 13 1.73 2.01 11.10
C GLY A 13 2.09 2.95 9.96
N LEU A 14 3.21 3.65 10.10
CA LEU A 14 3.73 4.54 9.08
C LEU A 14 4.64 3.76 8.12
N VAL A 15 4.37 3.86 6.82
CA VAL A 15 5.19 3.29 5.76
C VAL A 15 5.56 4.39 4.78
N THR A 16 6.85 4.56 4.54
CA THR A 16 7.37 5.56 3.61
C THR A 16 8.20 4.88 2.52
N GLY A 17 7.84 5.10 1.25
CA GLY A 17 8.59 4.55 0.12
C GLY A 17 7.73 4.03 -1.03
N HIS A 18 8.35 3.20 -1.87
CA HIS A 18 7.71 2.60 -3.05
C HIS A 18 7.38 1.13 -2.79
N LEU A 19 6.09 0.76 -2.88
CA LEU A 19 5.62 -0.61 -2.66
C LEU A 19 4.88 -1.15 -3.88
N ALA A 20 5.12 -2.42 -4.20
CA ALA A 20 4.40 -3.13 -5.25
C ALA A 20 3.68 -4.35 -4.64
N CYS A 21 2.35 -4.34 -4.62
CA CYS A 21 1.51 -5.43 -4.13
C CYS A 21 0.72 -6.03 -5.29
N ARG A 22 0.92 -7.31 -5.63
CA ARG A 22 0.16 -7.96 -6.70
C ARG A 22 -1.25 -8.36 -6.28
N GLY A 23 -1.41 -8.80 -5.03
CA GLY A 23 -2.68 -9.17 -4.43
C GLY A 23 -3.29 -8.05 -3.61
N LEU A 24 -3.48 -8.29 -2.31
CA LEU A 24 -4.24 -7.44 -1.38
C LEU A 24 -3.34 -6.60 -0.48
N LEU A 25 -3.48 -5.27 -0.54
CA LEU A 25 -2.91 -4.34 0.43
C LEU A 25 -3.98 -3.87 1.42
N ALA A 26 -3.86 -4.24 2.69
CA ALA A 26 -4.77 -3.85 3.76
C ALA A 26 -4.14 -2.77 4.66
N LEU A 27 -4.73 -1.58 4.72
CA LEU A 27 -4.36 -0.53 5.66
C LEU A 27 -5.29 -0.55 6.87
N LYS A 28 -4.73 -0.67 8.08
CA LYS A 28 -5.48 -0.56 9.33
C LYS A 28 -5.78 0.89 9.73
N LYS A 29 -6.63 1.07 10.74
CA LYS A 29 -7.13 2.37 11.23
C LYS A 29 -6.08 3.43 11.54
N LYS A 30 -4.85 3.04 11.92
CA LYS A 30 -3.72 3.95 12.20
C LYS A 30 -2.65 3.94 11.09
N ALA A 31 -2.89 3.23 10.00
CA ALA A 31 -1.93 3.10 8.93
C ALA A 31 -1.79 4.42 8.16
N THR A 32 -0.56 4.87 7.98
CA THR A 32 -0.23 6.02 7.16
C THR A 32 0.76 5.58 6.11
N LEU A 33 0.39 5.70 4.85
CA LEU A 33 1.30 5.36 3.75
C LEU A 33 1.67 6.61 2.97
N THR A 34 2.96 6.91 2.93
CA THR A 34 3.50 8.05 2.18
C THR A 34 4.45 7.58 1.09
N GLY A 35 4.06 7.75 -0.17
CA GLY A 35 4.85 7.34 -1.33
C GLY A 35 4.04 6.65 -2.40
N ASN A 36 4.71 6.23 -3.47
CA ASN A 36 4.05 5.67 -4.63
C ASN A 36 3.84 4.16 -4.47
N ILE A 37 2.60 3.71 -4.58
CA ILE A 37 2.26 2.30 -4.44
C ILE A 37 1.62 1.76 -5.71
N LYS A 38 2.00 0.54 -6.07
CA LYS A 38 1.39 -0.19 -7.17
C LYS A 38 0.67 -1.39 -6.58
N VAL A 39 -0.65 -1.44 -6.62
CA VAL A 39 -1.43 -2.48 -5.93
C VAL A 39 -2.47 -3.12 -6.84
N GLY A 40 -2.72 -4.42 -6.69
CA GLY A 40 -3.83 -5.10 -7.37
C GLY A 40 -5.17 -4.79 -6.71
N ARG A 41 -5.25 -4.96 -5.39
CA ARG A 41 -6.42 -4.62 -4.56
C ARG A 41 -5.97 -3.85 -3.33
N LEU A 42 -6.73 -2.82 -2.97
CA LEU A 42 -6.50 -2.02 -1.77
C LEU A 42 -7.73 -2.06 -0.88
N THR A 43 -7.52 -2.39 0.39
CA THR A 43 -8.53 -2.27 1.44
C THR A 43 -8.04 -1.26 2.45
N VAL A 44 -8.83 -0.20 2.64
CA VAL A 44 -8.51 0.91 3.54
C VAL A 44 -9.49 0.86 4.70
N ALA A 45 -9.01 0.62 5.91
CA ALA A 45 -9.83 0.69 7.10
C ALA A 45 -10.15 2.15 7.46
N ASP A 46 -11.28 2.36 8.15
CA ASP A 46 -11.69 3.65 8.68
C ASP A 46 -10.56 4.29 9.50
N GLY A 47 -10.08 5.47 9.09
CA GLY A 47 -8.98 6.21 9.73
C GLY A 47 -7.60 6.05 9.07
N ALA A 48 -7.43 5.09 8.16
CA ALA A 48 -6.20 4.96 7.41
C ALA A 48 -5.98 6.16 6.48
N LYS A 49 -4.72 6.61 6.38
CA LYS A 49 -4.31 7.71 5.51
C LYS A 49 -3.33 7.23 4.45
N HIS A 50 -3.54 7.73 3.24
CA HIS A 50 -2.59 7.57 2.16
C HIS A 50 -2.24 8.94 1.57
N THR A 51 -0.94 9.15 1.34
CA THR A 51 -0.36 10.35 0.72
C THR A 51 0.61 9.91 -0.37
N GLY A 52 0.22 9.97 -1.63
CA GLY A 52 1.08 9.62 -2.77
C GLY A 52 0.27 9.22 -4.00
N GLN A 53 0.94 8.62 -4.99
CA GLN A 53 0.23 7.98 -6.11
C GLN A 53 -0.10 6.53 -5.78
N ILE A 54 -1.37 6.18 -5.94
CA ILE A 54 -1.83 4.80 -6.00
C ILE A 54 -1.98 4.43 -7.47
N GLN A 55 -1.26 3.41 -7.90
CA GLN A 55 -1.39 2.84 -9.22
C GLN A 55 -2.05 1.46 -9.08
N MET A 56 -3.36 1.43 -9.38
CA MET A 56 -4.17 0.21 -9.34
C MET A 56 -4.13 -0.49 -10.69
N GLY A 57 -3.72 -1.75 -10.72
CA GLY A 57 -3.67 -2.53 -11.96
C GLY A 57 -2.47 -2.23 -12.85
N GLY A 58 -2.00 -3.26 -13.57
CA GLY A 58 -0.82 -3.21 -14.42
C GLY A 58 0.32 -4.07 -13.90
N PHE A 59 0.08 -5.39 -13.90
CA PHE A 59 1.12 -6.41 -13.94
C PHE A 59 0.97 -7.21 -15.22
#